data_AF-A0A2G4FLF2-F1
#
_entry.id   AF-A0A2G4FLF2-F1
#
_cell.length_a   1.000
_cell.length_b   1.000
_cell.length_c   1.000
_cell.angle_alpha   90.00
_cell.angle_beta   90.00
_cell.angle_gamma   90.00
#
_symmetry.space_group_name_H-M   'P 1'
#
loop_
_entity.id
_entity.type
_entity.pdbx_description
1 polymer ?
#
loop_
_entity_poly.entity_id
_entity_poly.type
_entity_poly.pdbx_seq_one_letter_code
_entity_poly.pdbx_strand_id
1 'polypeptide(L)'
;MLKQPSYLSTLILLLSTSMIVSAQSPDNVAMKIIVENCLDCHSGTKPKGGLDLSTRENLIKGGDNGPGIEINNFLKGQMKDVLNESRMPPKKPLDKTSSAHLKNWLTTGAKYPTTKIDIFSTTTSKRAGKDW
;
A
#
# COMPACT_ATOMS: atom_id res chain seq x y z
N MET A 1 -16.57 6.91 73.37
CA MET A 1 -17.49 7.06 72.22
C MET A 1 -16.77 7.85 71.14
N LEU A 2 -16.12 7.17 70.19
CA LEU A 2 -15.35 7.78 69.10
C LEU A 2 -16.19 7.73 67.81
N LYS A 3 -16.50 8.90 67.24
CA LYS A 3 -17.23 9.06 65.96
C LYS A 3 -16.27 8.79 64.79
N GLN A 4 -16.62 7.85 63.92
CA GLN A 4 -15.95 7.64 62.63
C GLN A 4 -16.43 8.70 61.62
N PRO A 5 -15.56 9.26 60.75
CA PRO A 5 -15.94 10.28 59.77
C PRO A 5 -16.48 9.64 58.48
N SER A 6 -17.46 10.32 57.88
CA SER A 6 -18.12 9.94 56.63
C SER A 6 -17.18 10.21 55.46
N TYR A 7 -16.63 9.17 54.84
CA TYR A 7 -15.90 9.30 53.57
C TYR A 7 -16.92 9.32 52.42
N LEU A 8 -17.12 10.51 51.86
CA LEU A 8 -17.84 10.71 50.61
C LEU A 8 -17.02 10.05 49.49
N SER A 9 -17.42 8.83 49.10
CA SER A 9 -16.75 8.05 48.06
C SER A 9 -17.15 8.61 46.69
N THR A 10 -16.35 9.54 46.15
CA THR A 10 -16.47 9.98 44.76
C THR A 10 -15.96 8.86 43.85
N LEU A 11 -16.90 8.08 43.31
CA LEU A 11 -16.65 7.07 42.29
C LEU A 11 -16.26 7.77 40.98
N ILE A 12 -14.95 7.92 40.74
CA ILE A 12 -14.41 8.39 39.45
C ILE A 12 -14.59 7.24 38.45
N LEU A 13 -15.66 7.31 37.66
CA LEU A 13 -15.92 6.40 36.55
C LEU A 13 -14.95 6.75 35.41
N LEU A 14 -13.76 6.14 35.39
CA LEU A 14 -12.83 6.19 34.26
C LEU A 14 -13.49 5.46 33.07
N LEU A 15 -14.24 6.18 32.23
CA LEU A 15 -14.65 5.69 30.91
C LEU A 15 -13.40 5.54 30.05
N SER A 16 -12.80 4.35 30.06
CA SER A 16 -11.75 3.97 29.13
C SER A 16 -12.35 3.84 27.73
N THR A 17 -12.27 4.90 26.94
CA THR A 17 -12.57 4.83 25.52
C THR A 17 -11.48 3.99 24.85
N SER A 18 -11.78 2.73 24.55
CA SER A 18 -10.91 1.91 23.70
C SER A 18 -10.84 2.53 22.31
N MET A 19 -9.65 2.96 21.91
CA MET A 19 -9.42 3.38 20.52
C MET A 19 -9.42 2.13 19.63
N ILE A 20 -10.40 2.06 18.73
CA ILE A 20 -10.44 1.02 17.70
C ILE A 20 -9.42 1.39 16.63
N VAL A 21 -8.26 0.73 16.64
CA VAL A 21 -7.31 0.81 15.52
C VAL A 21 -7.84 -0.08 14.40
N SER A 22 -8.30 0.53 13.29
CA SER A 22 -8.70 -0.20 12.10
C SER A 22 -7.47 -0.66 11.31
N ALA A 23 -7.34 -1.96 11.07
CA ALA A 23 -6.29 -2.48 10.21
C ALA A 23 -6.51 -2.04 8.76
N GLN A 24 -5.53 -1.37 8.16
CA GLN A 24 -5.60 -0.94 6.76
C GLN A 24 -5.69 -2.17 5.85
N SER A 25 -6.62 -2.16 4.88
CA SER A 25 -6.77 -3.27 3.93
C SER A 25 -5.48 -3.50 3.10
N PRO A 26 -5.21 -4.75 2.65
CA PRO A 26 -4.05 -5.06 1.79
C PRO A 26 -3.98 -4.18 0.54
N ASP A 27 -5.14 -3.88 -0.06
CA ASP A 27 -5.25 -3.04 -1.25
C ASP A 27 -4.73 -1.63 -1.00
N ASN A 28 -5.15 -1.00 0.10
CA ASN A 28 -4.74 0.36 0.45
C ASN A 28 -3.24 0.44 0.76
N VAL A 29 -2.69 -0.56 1.45
CA VAL A 29 -1.25 -0.63 1.72
C VAL A 29 -0.46 -0.78 0.41
N ALA A 30 -0.90 -1.68 -0.46
CA ALA A 30 -0.27 -1.89 -1.76
C ALA A 30 -0.31 -0.64 -2.64
N MET A 31 -1.44 0.08 -2.70
CA MET A 31 -1.54 1.31 -3.50
C MET A 31 -0.58 2.39 -3.02
N LYS A 32 -0.41 2.56 -1.69
CA LYS A 32 0.60 3.48 -1.13
C LYS A 32 2.01 3.10 -1.60
N ILE A 33 2.37 1.83 -1.52
CA ILE A 33 3.69 1.33 -1.94
C ILE A 33 3.88 1.55 -3.45
N ILE A 34 2.87 1.24 -4.28
CA ILE A 34 2.93 1.40 -5.74
C ILE A 34 3.12 2.87 -6.11
N VAL A 35 2.36 3.78 -5.52
CA VAL A 35 2.48 5.23 -5.78
C VAL A 35 3.87 5.74 -5.44
N GLU A 36 4.41 5.33 -4.30
CA GLU A 36 5.68 5.85 -3.77
C GLU A 36 6.94 5.17 -4.36
N ASN A 37 6.81 3.93 -4.83
CA ASN A 37 7.98 3.16 -5.26
C ASN A 37 7.95 2.77 -6.73
N CYS A 38 6.77 2.64 -7.35
CA CYS A 38 6.68 2.07 -8.69
C CYS A 38 6.37 3.13 -9.76
N LEU A 39 5.42 4.05 -9.48
CA LEU A 39 4.85 4.91 -10.51
C LEU A 39 5.81 5.97 -11.06
N ASP A 40 6.87 6.35 -10.33
CA ASP A 40 7.86 7.32 -10.83
C ASP A 40 8.54 6.85 -12.12
N CYS A 41 8.66 5.52 -12.32
CA CYS A 41 9.26 4.91 -13.51
C CYS A 41 8.25 4.15 -14.37
N HIS A 42 7.22 3.56 -13.75
CA HIS A 42 6.25 2.67 -14.39
C HIS A 42 4.87 3.32 -14.51
N SER A 43 4.84 4.53 -15.05
CA SER A 43 3.60 5.24 -15.41
C SER A 43 3.88 6.28 -16.51
N GLY A 44 2.84 7.01 -16.94
CA GLY A 44 2.97 8.13 -17.87
C GLY A 44 3.11 7.71 -19.33
N THR A 45 3.66 8.59 -20.17
CA THR A 45 3.70 8.39 -21.63
C THR A 45 4.82 7.48 -22.11
N LYS A 46 5.88 7.30 -21.30
CA LYS A 46 7.05 6.48 -21.63
C LYS A 46 7.51 5.66 -20.42
N PRO A 47 6.66 4.74 -19.91
CA PRO A 47 7.01 3.90 -18.77
C PRO A 47 8.22 3.01 -19.07
N LYS A 48 9.05 2.76 -18.06
CA LYS A 48 10.21 1.87 -18.21
C LYS A 48 9.75 0.44 -18.52
N GLY A 49 10.39 -0.16 -19.53
CA GLY A 49 10.06 -1.50 -20.02
C GLY A 49 8.63 -1.64 -20.54
N GLY A 50 8.02 -0.53 -21.00
CA GLY A 50 6.64 -0.53 -21.50
C GLY A 50 5.57 -0.79 -20.43
N LEU A 51 5.96 -0.96 -19.16
CA LEU A 51 5.06 -1.38 -18.07
C LEU A 51 4.47 -0.18 -17.34
N ASP A 52 3.16 0.05 -17.51
CA ASP A 52 2.38 1.03 -16.77
C ASP A 52 1.62 0.36 -15.61
N LEU A 53 1.84 0.82 -14.39
CA LEU A 53 1.23 0.29 -13.16
C LEU A 53 0.13 1.21 -12.61
N SER A 54 -0.28 2.25 -13.34
CA SER A 54 -1.29 3.22 -12.91
C SER A 54 -2.73 2.70 -12.95
N THR A 55 -2.97 1.55 -13.59
CA THR A 55 -4.26 0.85 -13.60
C THR A 55 -4.05 -0.66 -13.50
N ARG A 56 -5.09 -1.39 -13.07
CA ARG A 56 -5.05 -2.86 -13.02
C ARG A 56 -4.99 -3.47 -14.41
N GLU A 57 -5.68 -2.89 -15.36
CA GLU A 57 -5.73 -3.33 -16.76
C GLU A 57 -4.32 -3.27 -17.37
N ASN A 58 -3.57 -2.21 -17.10
CA ASN A 58 -2.20 -2.06 -17.59
C ASN A 58 -1.24 -3.03 -16.87
N LEU A 59 -1.41 -3.27 -15.58
CA LEU A 59 -0.66 -4.32 -14.87
C LEU A 59 -0.89 -5.70 -15.49
N ILE A 60 -2.13 -6.06 -15.81
CA ILE A 60 -2.45 -7.33 -16.46
C ILE A 60 -1.83 -7.40 -17.86
N LYS A 61 -1.98 -6.32 -18.65
CA LYS A 61 -1.38 -6.21 -19.99
C LYS A 61 0.14 -6.41 -19.95
N GLY A 62 0.80 -5.85 -18.94
CA GLY A 62 2.25 -5.92 -18.79
C GLY A 62 3.01 -4.99 -19.72
N GLY A 63 4.27 -5.34 -19.97
CA GLY A 63 5.20 -4.57 -20.78
C GLY A 63 6.08 -5.44 -21.67
N ASP A 64 7.29 -4.99 -21.96
CA ASP A 64 8.16 -5.58 -22.98
C ASP A 64 8.57 -7.04 -22.68
N ASN A 65 8.65 -7.42 -21.39
CA ASN A 65 8.95 -8.79 -20.98
C ASN A 65 7.70 -9.60 -20.59
N GLY A 66 6.52 -9.28 -21.15
CA GLY A 66 5.28 -10.03 -20.92
C GLY A 66 4.35 -9.45 -19.84
N PRO A 67 3.32 -10.22 -19.41
CA PRO A 67 2.28 -9.75 -18.50
C PRO A 67 2.84 -9.39 -17.13
N GLY A 68 2.30 -8.33 -16.52
CA GLY A 68 2.68 -7.96 -15.15
C GLY A 68 2.11 -8.93 -14.12
N ILE A 69 0.88 -9.41 -14.34
CA ILE A 69 0.23 -10.52 -13.62
C ILE A 69 -0.63 -11.36 -14.58
N GLU A 70 -0.88 -12.63 -14.24
CA GLU A 70 -1.87 -13.47 -14.94
C GLU A 70 -3.21 -13.54 -14.19
N ILE A 71 -4.34 -13.41 -14.90
CA ILE A 71 -5.70 -13.42 -14.29
C ILE A 71 -6.00 -14.70 -13.52
N ASN A 72 -5.49 -15.85 -13.98
CA ASN A 72 -5.73 -17.15 -13.35
C ASN A 72 -4.71 -17.47 -12.25
N ASN A 73 -3.62 -16.70 -12.15
CA ASN A 73 -2.59 -16.86 -11.14
C ASN A 73 -1.78 -15.56 -10.97
N PHE A 74 -2.16 -14.74 -9.99
CA PHE A 74 -1.49 -13.47 -9.71
C PHE A 74 -0.04 -13.64 -9.18
N LEU A 75 0.38 -14.87 -8.89
CA LEU A 75 1.76 -15.24 -8.58
C LEU A 75 2.51 -15.74 -9.83
N LYS A 76 2.09 -15.32 -11.01
CA LYS A 76 2.84 -15.42 -12.27
C LYS A 76 2.89 -14.05 -12.94
N GLY A 77 3.91 -13.83 -13.76
CA GLY A 77 4.18 -12.56 -14.41
C GLY A 77 5.24 -11.73 -13.68
N GLN A 78 5.61 -10.63 -14.31
CA GLN A 78 6.78 -9.82 -13.94
C GLN A 78 6.74 -9.28 -12.51
N MET A 79 5.56 -8.95 -12.00
CA MET A 79 5.43 -8.35 -10.66
C MET A 79 6.02 -9.27 -9.59
N LYS A 80 5.71 -10.58 -9.66
CA LYS A 80 6.26 -11.55 -8.70
C LYS A 80 7.79 -11.60 -8.76
N ASP A 81 8.37 -11.63 -9.96
CA ASP A 81 9.81 -11.77 -10.16
C ASP A 81 10.55 -10.57 -9.57
N VAL A 82 10.04 -9.36 -9.87
CA VAL A 82 10.55 -8.11 -9.28
C VAL A 82 10.50 -8.13 -7.75
N LEU A 83 9.41 -8.64 -7.16
CA LEU A 83 9.25 -8.74 -5.70
C LEU A 83 10.12 -9.82 -5.04
N ASN A 84 10.81 -10.67 -5.82
CA ASN A 84 11.76 -11.66 -5.29
C ASN A 84 13.21 -11.20 -5.41
N GLU A 85 13.52 -10.30 -6.34
CA GLU A 85 14.91 -10.01 -6.70
C GLU A 85 15.51 -8.80 -5.97
N SER A 86 14.70 -8.03 -5.23
CA SER A 86 15.19 -6.85 -4.49
C SER A 86 16.01 -5.87 -5.35
N ARG A 87 15.62 -5.69 -6.63
CA ARG A 87 16.30 -4.79 -7.60
C ARG A 87 15.54 -3.51 -7.87
N MET A 88 14.24 -3.48 -7.61
CA MET A 88 13.39 -2.33 -7.86
C MET A 88 12.90 -1.71 -6.56
N PRO A 89 12.85 -0.38 -6.46
CA PRO A 89 13.42 0.60 -7.41
C PRO A 89 14.96 0.58 -7.49
N PRO A 90 15.60 0.96 -8.62
CA PRO A 90 17.04 0.83 -8.79
C PRO A 90 17.89 1.60 -7.77
N LYS A 91 17.43 2.79 -7.33
CA LYS A 91 18.16 3.62 -6.37
C LYS A 91 17.98 3.17 -4.91
N LYS A 92 16.82 2.62 -4.59
CA LYS A 92 16.45 2.19 -3.25
C LYS A 92 15.46 1.04 -3.40
N PRO A 93 15.96 -0.21 -3.47
CA PRO A 93 15.10 -1.37 -3.59
C PRO A 93 14.08 -1.47 -2.45
N LEU A 94 12.94 -2.10 -2.73
CA LEU A 94 11.94 -2.37 -1.69
C LEU A 94 12.56 -3.19 -0.55
N ASP A 95 12.19 -2.82 0.68
CA ASP A 95 12.47 -3.67 1.83
C ASP A 95 11.58 -4.93 1.82
N LYS A 96 11.92 -5.87 2.70
CA LYS A 96 11.21 -7.15 2.82
C LYS A 96 9.74 -6.97 3.22
N THR A 97 9.44 -5.97 4.05
CA THR A 97 8.09 -5.71 4.55
C THR A 97 7.18 -5.21 3.43
N SER A 98 7.63 -4.23 2.66
CA SER A 98 6.93 -3.69 1.49
C SER A 98 6.74 -4.76 0.43
N SER A 99 7.76 -5.57 0.18
CA SER A 99 7.67 -6.71 -0.74
C SER A 99 6.65 -7.74 -0.27
N ALA A 100 6.58 -8.03 1.03
CA ALA A 100 5.59 -8.93 1.62
C ALA A 100 4.16 -8.38 1.51
N HIS A 101 3.96 -7.08 1.72
CA HIS A 101 2.65 -6.45 1.53
C HIS A 101 2.17 -6.54 0.08
N LEU A 102 3.05 -6.31 -0.90
CA LEU A 102 2.71 -6.46 -2.31
C LEU A 102 2.42 -7.92 -2.68
N LYS A 103 3.19 -8.88 -2.15
CA LYS A 103 2.90 -10.31 -2.32
C LYS A 103 1.54 -10.69 -1.76
N ASN A 104 1.20 -10.22 -0.56
CA ASN A 104 -0.11 -10.44 0.03
C ASN A 104 -1.23 -9.85 -0.85
N TRP A 105 -1.04 -8.63 -1.32
CA TRP A 105 -1.99 -7.98 -2.22
C TRP A 105 -2.21 -8.74 -3.54
N LEU A 106 -1.15 -9.33 -4.12
CA LEU A 106 -1.30 -10.23 -5.27
C LEU A 106 -2.20 -11.43 -4.91
N THR A 107 -1.98 -12.06 -3.76
CA THR A 107 -2.80 -13.21 -3.33
C THR A 107 -4.25 -12.85 -3.00
N THR A 108 -4.56 -11.58 -2.68
CA THR A 108 -5.91 -11.12 -2.38
C THR A 108 -6.65 -10.51 -3.59
N GLY A 109 -6.10 -10.66 -4.80
CA GLY A 109 -6.78 -10.31 -6.05
C GLY A 109 -6.20 -9.11 -6.81
N ALA A 110 -5.09 -8.54 -6.32
CA ALA A 110 -4.43 -7.39 -6.91
C ALA A 110 -5.42 -6.25 -7.24
N LYS A 111 -6.26 -5.88 -6.27
CA LYS A 111 -7.32 -4.89 -6.50
C LYS A 111 -6.72 -3.49 -6.57
N TYR A 112 -7.23 -2.72 -7.51
CA TYR A 112 -6.94 -1.29 -7.70
C TYR A 112 -8.19 -0.45 -7.43
N PRO A 113 -8.02 0.87 -7.23
CA PRO A 113 -9.10 1.83 -7.44
C PRO A 113 -9.69 1.70 -8.85
N THR A 114 -10.96 2.06 -9.01
CA THR A 114 -11.64 2.05 -10.31
C THR A 114 -11.17 3.15 -11.26
N THR A 115 -10.49 4.18 -10.73
CA THR A 115 -9.90 5.27 -11.49
C THR A 115 -8.40 5.08 -11.62
N LYS A 116 -7.85 5.55 -12.75
CA LYS A 116 -6.40 5.63 -12.94
C LYS A 116 -5.75 6.41 -11.79
N ILE A 117 -4.66 5.87 -11.28
CA ILE A 117 -3.86 6.53 -10.24
C ILE A 117 -3.10 7.69 -10.88
N ASP A 118 -3.41 8.91 -10.46
CA ASP A 118 -2.56 10.07 -10.74
C ASP A 118 -1.43 10.08 -9.72
N ILE A 119 -0.19 9.88 -10.18
CA ILE A 119 0.97 9.92 -9.31
C ILE A 119 1.07 11.24 -8.54
N PHE A 120 0.62 12.36 -9.12
CA PHE A 120 0.65 13.67 -8.49
C PHE A 120 -0.57 13.96 -7.62
N SER A 121 -1.49 13.03 -7.37
CA SER A 121 -2.65 13.32 -6.50
C SER A 121 -2.29 13.47 -5.03
N THR A 122 -1.21 12.82 -4.59
CA THR A 122 -0.79 12.78 -3.18
C THR A 122 0.70 13.02 -3.01
N THR A 123 1.06 13.68 -1.92
CA THR A 123 2.44 13.89 -1.48
C THR A 123 2.97 12.62 -0.85
N THR A 124 4.19 12.26 -1.21
CA THR A 124 4.91 11.09 -0.69
C THR A 124 6.22 11.54 -0.05
N SER A 125 6.94 10.64 0.61
CA SER A 125 8.26 10.99 1.15
C SER A 125 9.30 11.33 0.06
N LYS A 126 9.03 10.99 -1.20
CA LYS A 126 9.96 11.16 -2.32
C LYS A 126 9.60 12.29 -3.28
N ARG A 127 8.34 12.72 -3.29
CA ARG A 127 7.79 13.63 -4.30
C ARG A 127 6.56 14.35 -3.78
N ALA A 128 6.49 15.66 -4.02
CA ALA A 128 5.31 16.47 -3.77
C ALA A 128 4.16 16.12 -4.74
N GLY A 129 2.93 16.10 -4.22
CA GLY A 129 1.69 15.95 -4.98
C GLY A 129 0.83 17.21 -4.86
N LYS A 130 -0.23 17.34 -5.66
CA LYS A 130 -1.11 18.52 -5.73
C LYS A 130 -1.88 18.82 -4.43
N ASP A 131 -1.74 17.98 -3.42
CA ASP A 131 -2.25 18.12 -2.06
C ASP A 131 -1.33 18.95 -1.14
N TRP A 132 -0.25 19.54 -1.67
CA TRP A 132 0.67 20.43 -0.96
C TRP A 132 0.13 21.85 -0.76
#